data_AF-A0A4P0XTZ8-F1
#
_entry.id   AF-A0A4P0XTZ8-F1
#
_cell.length_a   1.000
_cell.length_b   1.000
_cell.length_c   1.000
_cell.angle_alpha   90.00
_cell.angle_beta   90.00
_cell.angle_gamma   90.00
#
_symmetry.space_group_name_H-M   'P 1'
#
loop_
_entity.id
_entity.type
_entity.pdbx_description
1 polymer ?
#
loop_
_entity_poly.entity_id
_entity_poly.type
_entity_poly.pdbx_seq_one_letter_code
_entity_poly.pdbx_strand_id
1 'polypeptide(L)'
;MINRAFDVVLLGIDKQGLWHINDAGNYLLNAQDPARIALRPSTVTLAQIPGREAQQLINAESGQPLAAIDVIFPIVHGTLGEDGSLQGMLRMANLPFVGSDVLGSAACMDKDVTKRLLRDAGLAVAPFITLTRANRAQFSFADVEAKLGLPLFVKPANQGSSVGVSKVKNEEQYHQAVALAFEFDHKVVVEQGIKGREIECAVLVTTTRRPAPAVKSSSTASFTPTTPSISTIRARRW
;
A
#
# COMPACT_ATOMS: atom_id res chain seq x y z
N MET A 1 -24.59 -23.69 16.04
CA MET A 1 -23.54 -22.88 16.69
C MET A 1 -22.58 -22.42 15.61
N ILE A 2 -22.43 -21.11 15.40
CA ILE A 2 -21.42 -20.59 14.47
C ILE A 2 -20.07 -20.80 15.16
N ASN A 3 -19.24 -21.68 14.60
CA ASN A 3 -17.89 -21.91 15.11
C ASN A 3 -17.07 -20.63 14.83
N ARG A 4 -16.74 -19.85 15.86
CA ARG A 4 -15.88 -18.67 15.68
C ARG A 4 -14.44 -19.15 15.58
N ALA A 5 -13.87 -19.06 14.38
CA ALA A 5 -12.49 -19.47 14.13
C ALA A 5 -11.45 -18.42 14.58
N PHE A 6 -11.87 -17.18 14.88
CA PHE A 6 -10.99 -16.07 15.21
C PHE A 6 -11.59 -15.19 16.32
N ASP A 7 -10.72 -14.76 17.23
CA ASP A 7 -10.95 -13.65 18.15
C ASP A 7 -10.26 -12.39 17.60
N VAL A 8 -10.87 -11.22 17.75
CA VAL A 8 -10.43 -9.97 17.12
C VAL A 8 -9.90 -9.01 18.17
N VAL A 9 -8.66 -8.57 17.99
CA VAL A 9 -8.06 -7.44 18.70
C VAL A 9 -7.98 -6.25 17.74
N LEU A 10 -8.48 -5.08 18.15
CA LEU A 10 -8.49 -3.89 17.30
C LEU A 10 -7.36 -2.93 17.68
N LEU A 11 -6.49 -2.68 16.71
CA LEU A 11 -5.42 -1.68 16.78
C LEU A 11 -5.76 -0.55 15.78
N GLY A 12 -6.28 0.56 16.28
CA GLY A 12 -6.60 1.74 15.48
C GLY A 12 -5.40 2.68 15.39
N ILE A 13 -5.18 3.31 14.24
CA ILE A 13 -4.19 4.38 14.07
C ILE A 13 -4.95 5.66 13.76
N ASP A 14 -4.77 6.70 14.57
CA ASP A 14 -5.42 7.98 14.38
C ASP A 14 -4.77 8.82 13.25
N LYS A 15 -5.33 10.00 12.97
CA LYS A 15 -4.81 10.90 11.92
C LYS A 15 -3.45 11.52 12.27
N GLN A 16 -3.00 11.40 13.51
CA GLN A 16 -1.70 11.84 14.00
C GLN A 16 -0.67 10.70 13.95
N GLY A 17 -1.11 9.47 13.61
CA GLY A 17 -0.26 8.28 13.58
C GLY A 17 -0.13 7.57 14.92
N LEU A 18 -0.90 7.97 15.95
CA LEU A 18 -0.90 7.31 17.25
C LEU A 18 -1.75 6.05 17.22
N TRP A 19 -1.27 5.01 17.90
CA TRP A 19 -1.93 3.73 17.95
C TRP A 19 -2.75 3.56 19.22
N HIS A 20 -3.95 3.00 19.06
CA HIS A 20 -4.95 2.82 20.10
C HIS A 20 -5.46 1.38 20.12
N ILE A 21 -5.57 0.80 21.32
CA ILE A 21 -6.32 -0.46 21.49
C ILE A 21 -7.76 -0.14 21.79
N ASN A 22 -8.67 -0.78 21.06
CA ASN A 22 -10.09 -0.66 21.31
C ASN A 22 -10.78 -2.02 21.42
N ASP A 23 -11.90 -2.03 22.14
CA ASP A 23 -12.84 -3.15 22.14
C ASP A 23 -13.72 -3.13 20.87
N ALA A 24 -14.07 -4.32 20.36
CA ALA A 24 -14.86 -4.48 19.16
C ALA A 24 -16.25 -3.83 19.22
N GLY A 25 -16.83 -3.69 20.42
CA GLY A 25 -18.12 -3.02 20.63
C GLY A 25 -18.04 -1.50 20.66
N ASN A 26 -16.85 -0.89 20.76
CA ASN A 26 -16.73 0.54 21.08
C ASN A 26 -15.51 1.26 20.45
N TYR A 27 -15.03 0.81 19.30
CA TYR A 27 -13.85 1.42 18.64
C TYR A 27 -14.15 2.66 17.79
N LEU A 28 -15.43 2.96 17.53
CA LEU A 28 -15.85 4.11 16.71
C LEU A 28 -16.66 5.13 17.51
N LEU A 29 -16.46 6.40 17.17
CA LEU A 29 -17.37 7.50 17.44
C LEU A 29 -18.29 7.67 16.24
N ASN A 30 -19.58 7.94 16.48
CA ASN A 30 -20.58 8.22 15.44
C ASN A 30 -20.63 7.15 14.32
N ALA A 31 -20.56 5.86 14.68
CA ALA A 31 -20.40 4.76 13.72
C ALA A 31 -21.46 4.72 12.59
N GLN A 32 -22.65 5.29 12.81
CA GLN A 32 -23.75 5.33 11.84
C GLN A 32 -23.85 6.66 11.07
N ASP A 33 -22.95 7.62 11.31
CA ASP A 33 -22.90 8.91 10.62
C ASP A 33 -21.64 8.99 9.74
N PRO A 34 -21.73 8.71 8.43
CA PRO A 34 -20.58 8.73 7.53
C PRO A 34 -19.82 10.07 7.49
N ALA A 35 -20.47 11.18 7.80
CA ALA A 35 -19.84 12.50 7.80
C ALA A 35 -19.05 12.77 9.09
N ARG A 36 -19.33 12.03 10.17
CA ARG A 36 -18.74 12.27 11.51
C ARG A 36 -18.10 11.04 12.14
N ILE A 37 -18.08 9.91 11.44
CA ILE A 37 -17.43 8.69 11.88
C ILE A 37 -15.95 8.96 12.16
N ALA A 38 -15.48 8.53 13.32
CA ALA A 38 -14.09 8.69 13.72
C ALA A 38 -13.62 7.53 14.61
N LEU A 39 -12.32 7.29 14.63
CA LEU A 39 -11.71 6.38 15.58
C LEU A 39 -11.91 6.92 17.01
N ARG A 40 -12.31 6.06 17.95
CA ARG A 40 -12.35 6.41 19.36
C ARG A 40 -10.92 6.39 19.93
N PRO A 41 -10.40 7.53 20.43
CA PRO A 41 -9.11 7.53 21.13
C PRO A 41 -9.15 6.58 22.33
N SER A 42 -8.06 5.86 22.53
CA SER A 42 -7.84 5.01 23.70
C SER A 42 -6.71 5.57 24.56
N THR A 43 -6.80 5.38 25.86
CA THR A 43 -5.70 5.67 26.80
C THR A 43 -4.60 4.62 26.71
N VAL A 44 -4.84 3.48 26.05
CA VAL A 44 -3.83 2.44 25.89
C VAL A 44 -3.04 2.68 24.61
N THR A 45 -1.81 3.14 24.78
CA THR A 45 -0.79 3.23 23.73
C THR A 45 0.08 1.97 23.69
N LEU A 46 0.71 1.73 22.54
CA LEU A 46 1.44 0.48 22.27
C LEU A 46 2.94 0.73 22.21
N ALA A 47 3.73 -0.26 22.64
CA ALA A 47 5.12 -0.39 22.23
C ALA A 47 5.36 -1.79 21.63
N GLN A 48 6.21 -1.83 20.60
CA GLN A 48 6.68 -3.06 19.97
C GLN A 48 8.02 -3.46 20.57
N ILE A 49 8.21 -4.76 20.81
CA ILE A 49 9.52 -5.32 21.19
C ILE A 49 10.05 -6.19 20.03
N PRO A 50 11.00 -5.68 19.21
CA PRO A 50 11.55 -6.43 18.09
C PRO A 50 12.25 -7.73 18.52
N GLY A 51 12.16 -8.75 17.67
CA GLY A 51 12.87 -10.04 17.86
C GLY A 51 12.26 -11.00 18.89
N ARG A 52 11.16 -10.64 19.56
CA ARG A 52 10.42 -11.58 20.41
C ARG A 52 9.58 -12.55 19.58
N GLU A 53 9.40 -13.77 20.09
CA GLU A 53 8.52 -14.79 19.49
C GLU A 53 7.11 -14.79 20.11
N ALA A 54 6.93 -14.13 21.26
CA ALA A 54 5.65 -14.00 21.95
C ALA A 54 5.57 -12.66 22.69
N GLN A 55 4.34 -12.17 22.87
CA GLN A 55 4.06 -10.88 23.54
C GLN A 55 4.85 -9.73 22.90
N GLN A 56 4.80 -9.66 21.57
CA GLN A 56 5.59 -8.70 20.78
C GLN A 56 5.06 -7.27 20.89
N LEU A 57 3.82 -7.10 21.38
CA LEU A 57 3.21 -5.81 21.70
C LEU A 57 2.91 -5.72 23.20
N ILE A 58 3.24 -4.57 23.79
CA ILE A 58 2.99 -4.24 25.19
C ILE A 58 2.21 -2.92 25.29
N ASN A 59 1.53 -2.72 26.41
CA ASN A 59 1.04 -1.40 26.80
C ASN A 59 2.25 -0.52 27.14
N ALA A 60 2.40 0.61 26.44
CA ALA A 60 3.58 1.46 26.55
C ALA A 60 3.74 2.14 27.93
N GLU A 61 2.64 2.32 28.67
CA GLU A 61 2.65 2.98 29.98
C GLU A 61 2.95 2.00 31.12
N SER A 62 2.30 0.83 31.10
CA SER A 62 2.40 -0.16 32.19
C SER A 62 3.48 -1.22 31.96
N GLY A 63 4.01 -1.33 30.74
CA GLY A 63 4.92 -2.40 30.34
C GLY A 63 4.27 -3.79 30.29
N GLN A 64 2.96 -3.88 30.53
CA GLN A 64 2.26 -5.16 30.56
C GLN A 64 2.04 -5.70 29.13
N PRO A 65 2.17 -7.02 28.94
CA PRO A 65 1.91 -7.64 27.66
C PRO A 65 0.44 -7.47 27.25
N LEU A 66 0.23 -7.22 25.97
CA LEU A 66 -1.11 -7.25 25.38
C LEU A 66 -1.54 -8.68 25.07
N ALA A 67 -2.81 -8.86 24.68
CA ALA A 67 -3.30 -10.12 24.16
C ALA A 67 -2.38 -10.62 23.03
N ALA A 68 -2.09 -11.93 23.03
CA ALA A 68 -1.29 -12.53 21.98
C ALA A 68 -1.96 -12.33 20.61
N ILE A 69 -1.17 -11.94 19.62
CA ILE A 69 -1.65 -11.74 18.25
C ILE A 69 -0.99 -12.79 17.36
N ASP A 70 -1.81 -13.70 16.84
CA ASP A 70 -1.34 -14.77 15.95
C ASP A 70 -1.14 -14.27 14.50
N VAL A 71 -1.95 -13.30 14.07
CA VAL A 71 -1.90 -12.72 12.73
C VAL A 71 -2.46 -11.30 12.72
N ILE A 72 -1.78 -10.39 12.03
CA ILE A 72 -2.24 -9.03 11.79
C ILE A 72 -2.95 -8.95 10.43
N PHE A 73 -4.11 -8.31 10.39
CA PHE A 73 -4.80 -7.96 9.13
C PHE A 73 -4.66 -6.44 8.91
N PRO A 74 -3.60 -5.96 8.22
CA PRO A 74 -3.39 -4.53 8.06
C PRO A 74 -4.35 -3.94 7.01
N ILE A 75 -5.21 -3.03 7.45
CA ILE A 75 -6.09 -2.20 6.59
C ILE A 75 -5.83 -0.71 6.85
N VAL A 76 -4.55 -0.37 6.99
CA VAL A 76 -4.08 1.00 7.24
C VAL A 76 -3.84 1.68 5.90
N HIS A 77 -4.57 2.76 5.63
CA HIS A 77 -4.38 3.57 4.44
C HIS A 77 -3.29 4.62 4.62
N GLY A 78 -2.73 5.07 3.49
CA GLY A 78 -1.71 6.10 3.44
C GLY A 78 -0.29 5.52 3.34
N THR A 79 0.68 6.41 3.17
CA THR A 79 2.06 6.05 2.77
C THR A 79 2.63 4.92 3.63
N LEU A 80 2.69 5.09 4.96
CA LEU A 80 3.31 4.09 5.85
C LEU A 80 2.58 2.74 5.94
N GLY A 81 1.28 2.70 5.64
CA GLY A 81 0.49 1.47 5.65
C GLY A 81 0.66 0.63 4.39
N GLU A 82 0.99 1.29 3.27
CA GLU A 82 0.94 0.72 1.92
C GLU A 82 2.33 0.61 1.26
N ASP A 83 3.35 1.37 1.71
CA ASP A 83 4.67 1.46 1.09
C ASP A 83 5.70 0.41 1.55
N GLY A 84 5.31 -0.54 2.41
CA GLY A 84 6.21 -1.54 2.97
C GLY A 84 6.72 -1.21 4.38
N SER A 85 6.53 0.01 4.89
CA SER A 85 7.01 0.44 6.21
C SER A 85 6.36 -0.36 7.34
N LEU A 86 5.01 -0.41 7.37
CA LEU A 86 4.28 -1.22 8.34
C LEU A 86 4.63 -2.71 8.20
N GLN A 87 4.74 -3.22 6.98
CA GLN A 87 5.11 -4.61 6.73
C GLN A 87 6.52 -4.90 7.27
N GLY A 88 7.46 -3.96 7.14
CA GLY A 88 8.82 -4.07 7.68
C GLY A 88 8.82 -4.11 9.20
N MET A 89 8.06 -3.22 9.83
CA MET A 89 7.86 -3.22 11.28
C MET A 89 7.30 -4.56 11.78
N LEU A 90 6.25 -5.08 11.14
CA LEU A 90 5.64 -6.35 11.50
C LEU A 90 6.61 -7.54 11.35
N ARG A 91 7.43 -7.52 10.29
CA ARG A 91 8.51 -8.51 10.11
C ARG A 91 9.54 -8.46 11.24
N MET A 92 9.95 -7.27 11.67
CA MET A 92 10.89 -7.12 12.80
C MET A 92 10.28 -7.57 14.13
N ALA A 93 8.95 -7.57 14.25
CA ALA A 93 8.21 -8.10 15.40
C ALA A 93 7.92 -9.60 15.30
N ASN A 94 8.38 -10.32 14.26
CA ASN A 94 7.97 -11.71 14.02
C ASN A 94 6.44 -11.89 14.03
N LEU A 95 5.67 -10.88 13.59
CA LEU A 95 4.21 -10.95 13.51
C LEU A 95 3.80 -11.38 12.09
N PRO A 96 3.13 -12.52 11.92
CA PRO A 96 2.49 -12.87 10.65
C PRO A 96 1.47 -11.80 10.26
N PHE A 97 1.38 -11.48 8.97
CA PHE A 97 0.39 -10.51 8.50
C PHE A 97 -0.18 -10.87 7.12
N VAL A 98 -1.39 -10.37 6.87
CA VAL A 98 -2.10 -10.52 5.60
C VAL A 98 -1.62 -9.47 4.59
N GLY A 99 -1.50 -9.86 3.32
CA GLY A 99 -1.19 -8.96 2.20
C GLY A 99 0.19 -9.18 1.58
N SER A 100 0.61 -8.21 0.77
CA SER A 100 1.94 -8.19 0.14
C SER A 100 3.05 -8.07 1.17
N ASP A 101 4.22 -8.65 0.91
CA ASP A 101 5.40 -8.43 1.74
C ASP A 101 6.03 -7.04 1.51
N VAL A 102 7.15 -6.75 2.19
CA VAL A 102 7.81 -5.44 2.14
C VAL A 102 8.16 -5.03 0.71
N LEU A 103 8.76 -5.93 -0.07
CA LEU A 103 9.17 -5.63 -1.44
C LEU A 103 7.95 -5.43 -2.34
N GLY A 104 6.95 -6.32 -2.23
CA GLY A 104 5.72 -6.22 -3.00
C GLY A 104 4.97 -4.90 -2.72
N SER A 105 4.83 -4.52 -1.45
CA SER A 105 4.22 -3.25 -1.05
C SER A 105 5.01 -2.05 -1.59
N ALA A 106 6.32 -1.98 -1.33
CA ALA A 106 7.16 -0.86 -1.77
C ALA A 106 7.18 -0.69 -3.30
N ALA A 107 7.35 -1.80 -4.03
CA ALA A 107 7.41 -1.78 -5.48
C ALA A 107 6.08 -1.34 -6.12
N CYS A 108 4.94 -1.78 -5.56
CA CYS A 108 3.60 -1.44 -6.03
C CYS A 108 3.14 -0.02 -5.66
N MET A 109 3.66 0.52 -4.55
CA MET A 109 3.32 1.88 -4.11
C MET A 109 3.99 2.94 -4.99
N ASP A 110 5.24 2.69 -5.41
CA ASP A 110 6.00 3.58 -6.30
C ASP A 110 5.64 3.34 -7.78
N LYS A 111 4.90 4.26 -8.38
CA LYS A 111 4.42 4.15 -9.78
C LYS A 111 5.55 4.05 -10.81
N ASP A 112 6.69 4.70 -10.58
CA ASP A 112 7.83 4.62 -11.49
C ASP A 112 8.46 3.23 -11.43
N VAL A 113 8.68 2.70 -10.21
CA VAL A 113 9.20 1.34 -10.00
C VAL A 113 8.25 0.30 -10.57
N THR A 114 6.96 0.38 -10.23
CA THR A 114 5.91 -0.50 -10.76
C THR A 114 5.96 -0.55 -12.29
N LYS A 115 5.92 0.62 -12.95
CA LYS A 115 5.90 0.68 -14.42
C LYS A 115 7.16 0.11 -15.05
N ARG A 116 8.33 0.35 -14.45
CA ARG A 116 9.60 -0.20 -14.93
C ARG A 116 9.62 -1.72 -14.84
N LEU A 117 9.16 -2.29 -13.72
CA LEU A 117 9.07 -3.74 -13.52
C LEU A 117 8.05 -4.39 -14.46
N LEU A 118 6.87 -3.78 -14.64
CA LEU A 118 5.87 -4.26 -15.59
C LEU A 118 6.39 -4.24 -17.03
N ARG A 119 7.05 -3.13 -17.42
CA ARG A 119 7.67 -3.01 -18.75
C ARG A 119 8.74 -4.07 -18.98
N ASP A 120 9.61 -4.29 -17.99
CA ASP A 120 10.65 -5.32 -18.04
C ASP A 120 10.06 -6.73 -18.20
N ALA A 121 8.94 -7.00 -17.53
CA ALA A 121 8.16 -8.23 -17.68
C ALA A 121 7.37 -8.32 -19.00
N GLY A 122 7.51 -7.36 -19.92
CA GLY A 122 6.80 -7.35 -21.21
C GLY A 122 5.32 -6.96 -21.12
N LEU A 123 4.86 -6.43 -19.98
CA LEU A 123 3.49 -5.94 -19.83
C LEU A 123 3.37 -4.50 -20.34
N ALA A 124 2.29 -4.24 -21.08
CA ALA A 124 2.01 -2.92 -21.60
C ALA A 124 1.70 -1.93 -20.47
N VAL A 125 2.44 -0.83 -20.43
CA VAL A 125 2.21 0.32 -19.54
C VAL A 125 2.12 1.59 -20.37
N ALA A 126 1.37 2.59 -19.90
CA ALA A 126 1.36 3.90 -20.54
C ALA A 126 2.78 4.47 -20.62
N PRO A 127 3.23 4.96 -21.81
CA PRO A 127 4.49 5.68 -21.94
C PRO A 127 4.59 6.80 -20.92
N PHE A 128 5.76 6.94 -20.30
CA PHE A 128 5.95 7.86 -19.19
C PHE A 128 7.38 8.37 -19.09
N ILE A 129 7.53 9.50 -18.41
CA ILE A 129 8.77 10.13 -18.00
C ILE A 129 8.73 10.33 -16.49
N THR A 130 9.86 10.11 -15.83
CA THR A 130 10.01 10.31 -14.39
C THR A 130 10.83 11.56 -14.11
N LEU A 131 10.21 12.50 -13.41
CA LEU A 131 10.83 13.74 -12.96
C LEU A 131 11.24 13.62 -11.49
N THR A 132 12.38 14.19 -11.18
CA THR A 132 12.88 14.43 -9.83
C THR A 132 13.19 15.92 -9.70
N ARG A 133 13.38 16.42 -8.47
CA ARG A 133 13.78 17.82 -8.29
C ARG A 133 15.10 18.16 -8.98
N ALA A 134 15.99 17.19 -9.12
CA ALA A 134 17.30 17.36 -9.77
C ALA A 134 17.21 17.43 -11.30
N ASN A 135 16.28 16.69 -11.93
CA ASN A 135 16.21 16.61 -13.40
C ASN A 135 15.05 17.41 -14.01
N ARG A 136 14.06 17.88 -13.24
CA ARG A 136 12.82 18.45 -13.80
C ARG A 136 13.04 19.62 -14.76
N ALA A 137 14.10 20.40 -14.57
CA ALA A 137 14.45 21.52 -15.45
C ALA A 137 14.93 21.09 -16.85
N GLN A 138 15.29 19.81 -17.02
CA GLN A 138 15.75 19.23 -18.28
C GLN A 138 14.58 18.79 -19.17
N PHE A 139 13.34 18.85 -18.68
CA PHE A 139 12.15 18.38 -19.38
C PHE A 139 11.20 19.55 -19.63
N SER A 140 11.38 20.23 -20.77
CA SER A 140 10.44 21.25 -21.23
C SER A 140 9.09 20.62 -21.59
N PHE A 141 8.03 21.41 -21.60
CA PHE A 141 6.71 20.94 -22.04
C PHE A 141 6.77 20.41 -23.47
N ALA A 142 7.41 21.14 -24.39
CA ALA A 142 7.55 20.74 -25.78
C ALA A 142 8.24 19.37 -25.94
N ASP A 143 9.31 19.11 -25.17
CA ASP A 143 10.00 17.81 -25.21
C ASP A 143 9.13 16.66 -24.71
N VAL A 144 8.34 16.92 -23.67
CA VAL A 144 7.43 15.93 -23.07
C VAL A 144 6.25 15.67 -24.00
N GLU A 145 5.65 16.70 -24.56
CA GLU A 145 4.55 16.60 -25.53
C GLU A 145 5.00 15.85 -26.79
N ALA A 146 6.17 16.16 -27.34
CA ALA A 146 6.70 15.46 -28.52
C ALA A 146 6.88 13.95 -28.28
N LYS A 147 7.15 13.54 -27.04
CA LYS A 147 7.37 12.12 -26.68
C LYS A 147 6.09 11.38 -26.28
N LEU A 148 5.18 12.05 -25.56
CA LEU A 148 4.02 11.40 -24.91
C LEU A 148 2.68 11.83 -25.51
N GLY A 149 2.64 12.93 -26.26
CA GLY A 149 1.42 13.54 -26.78
C GLY A 149 0.53 14.15 -25.69
N LEU A 150 -0.68 14.57 -26.09
CA LEU A 150 -1.71 15.11 -25.20
C LEU A 150 -2.98 14.23 -25.19
N PRO A 151 -3.75 14.22 -24.09
CA PRO A 151 -3.45 14.87 -22.81
C PRO A 151 -2.39 14.09 -22.02
N LEU A 152 -1.66 14.78 -21.14
CA LEU A 152 -0.76 14.17 -20.16
C LEU A 152 -1.48 13.96 -18.83
N PHE A 153 -1.02 12.99 -18.05
CA PHE A 153 -1.34 12.89 -16.63
C PHE A 153 -0.06 13.04 -15.81
N VAL A 154 -0.07 14.00 -14.87
CA VAL A 154 1.04 14.26 -13.95
C VAL A 154 0.62 13.77 -12.56
N LYS A 155 1.47 12.97 -11.91
CA LYS A 155 1.15 12.26 -10.66
C LYS A 155 2.36 12.18 -9.73
N PRO A 156 2.22 12.33 -8.41
CA PRO A 156 3.26 11.93 -7.46
C PRO A 156 3.50 10.41 -7.56
N ALA A 157 4.74 9.95 -7.43
CA ALA A 157 5.06 8.54 -7.60
C ALA A 157 4.43 7.67 -6.49
N ASN A 158 4.49 8.12 -5.24
CA ASN A 158 4.18 7.35 -4.01
C ASN A 158 2.88 7.77 -3.32
N GLN A 159 1.88 8.28 -4.06
CA GLN A 159 0.57 8.64 -3.49
C GLN A 159 -0.60 7.81 -4.03
N GLY A 160 -1.51 7.42 -3.14
CA GLY A 160 -2.80 6.82 -3.47
C GLY A 160 -3.92 7.85 -3.69
N SER A 161 -5.14 7.36 -3.97
CA SER A 161 -6.39 8.14 -3.90
C SER A 161 -6.48 9.41 -4.76
N SER A 162 -5.76 9.45 -5.89
CA SER A 162 -5.76 10.57 -6.84
C SER A 162 -5.28 11.92 -6.28
N VAL A 163 -4.62 11.92 -5.11
CA VAL A 163 -4.05 13.15 -4.52
C VAL A 163 -2.86 13.63 -5.36
N GLY A 164 -2.85 14.92 -5.69
CA GLY A 164 -1.79 15.53 -6.52
C GLY A 164 -1.82 15.12 -8.00
N VAL A 165 -2.85 14.40 -8.46
CA VAL A 165 -3.00 13.98 -9.85
C VAL A 165 -3.64 15.09 -10.68
N SER A 166 -3.07 15.39 -11.84
CA SER A 166 -3.57 16.43 -12.75
C SER A 166 -3.60 15.94 -14.20
N LYS A 167 -4.68 16.28 -14.92
CA LYS A 167 -4.79 16.09 -16.36
C LYS A 167 -4.39 17.37 -17.07
N VAL A 168 -3.40 17.29 -17.95
CA VAL A 168 -2.73 18.43 -18.57
C VAL A 168 -3.00 18.42 -20.08
N LYS A 169 -3.42 19.57 -20.61
CA LYS A 169 -3.76 19.78 -22.03
C LYS A 169 -2.96 20.89 -22.70
N ASN A 170 -2.13 21.61 -21.95
CA ASN A 170 -1.30 22.70 -22.44
C ASN A 170 -0.13 22.93 -21.48
N GLU A 171 0.80 23.81 -21.90
CA GLU A 171 2.03 24.12 -21.18
C GLU A 171 1.79 24.74 -19.79
N GLU A 172 0.86 25.67 -19.67
CA GLU A 172 0.54 26.31 -18.39
C GLU A 172 0.09 25.27 -17.35
N GLN A 173 -0.81 24.38 -17.75
CA GLN A 173 -1.27 23.27 -16.90
C GLN A 173 -0.15 22.31 -16.55
N TYR A 174 0.82 22.08 -17.45
CA TYR A 174 1.96 21.21 -17.19
C TYR A 174 2.79 21.76 -16.02
N HIS A 175 3.15 23.05 -16.05
CA HIS A 175 3.95 23.66 -15.00
C HIS A 175 3.22 23.66 -13.65
N GLN A 176 1.93 24.00 -13.64
CA GLN A 176 1.10 23.95 -12.43
C GLN A 176 1.00 22.53 -11.85
N ALA A 177 0.74 21.55 -12.72
CA ALA A 177 0.60 20.15 -12.34
C ALA A 177 1.90 19.55 -11.79
N VAL A 178 3.04 19.86 -12.42
CA VAL A 178 4.36 19.40 -11.97
C VAL A 178 4.70 20.05 -10.61
N ALA A 179 4.44 21.35 -10.44
CA ALA A 179 4.65 22.03 -9.17
C ALA A 179 3.80 21.39 -8.05
N LEU A 180 2.50 21.21 -8.28
CA LEU A 180 1.57 20.58 -7.35
C LEU A 180 2.01 19.15 -6.99
N ALA A 181 2.37 18.32 -7.97
CA ALA A 181 2.78 16.94 -7.71
C ALA A 181 4.05 16.87 -6.84
N PHE A 182 4.97 17.84 -6.98
CA PHE A 182 6.16 17.94 -6.14
C PHE A 182 5.90 18.43 -4.71
N GLU A 183 4.69 18.91 -4.38
CA GLU A 183 4.30 19.17 -2.98
C GLU A 183 4.06 17.87 -2.21
N PHE A 184 3.73 16.78 -2.90
CA PHE A 184 3.39 15.50 -2.29
C PHE A 184 4.50 14.45 -2.35
N ASP A 185 5.46 14.58 -3.27
CA ASP A 185 6.54 13.60 -3.45
C ASP A 185 7.82 14.25 -4.01
N HIS A 186 8.95 13.59 -3.80
CA HIS A 186 10.23 13.94 -4.41
C HIS A 186 10.38 13.43 -5.86
N LYS A 187 9.47 12.53 -6.27
CA LYS A 187 9.44 11.93 -7.60
C LYS A 187 8.04 12.07 -8.21
N VAL A 188 7.99 12.50 -9.47
CA VAL A 188 6.76 12.76 -10.23
C VAL A 188 6.78 11.96 -11.52
N VAL A 189 5.67 11.31 -11.84
CA VAL A 189 5.45 10.59 -13.10
C VAL A 189 4.59 11.44 -14.01
N VAL A 190 5.07 11.68 -15.22
CA VAL A 190 4.30 12.27 -16.32
C VAL A 190 4.05 11.19 -17.35
N GLU A 191 2.79 10.87 -17.62
CA GLU A 191 2.42 9.78 -18.52
C GLU A 191 1.43 10.22 -19.59
N GLN A 192 1.46 9.50 -20.73
CA GLN A 192 0.51 9.66 -21.80
C GLN A 192 -0.91 9.30 -21.33
N GLY A 193 -1.90 10.12 -21.71
CA GLY A 193 -3.31 9.80 -21.54
C GLY A 193 -3.75 8.67 -22.47
N ILE A 194 -4.22 7.57 -21.90
CA ILE A 194 -4.72 6.41 -22.64
C ILE A 194 -6.24 6.53 -22.83
N LYS A 195 -6.70 6.41 -24.08
CA LYS A 195 -8.13 6.30 -24.40
C LYS A 195 -8.53 4.83 -24.41
N GLY A 196 -9.33 4.41 -23.44
CA GLY A 196 -9.78 3.03 -23.33
C GLY A 196 -10.85 2.84 -22.26
N ARG A 197 -11.25 1.58 -22.05
CA ARG A 197 -12.12 1.20 -20.93
C ARG A 197 -11.26 0.88 -19.72
N GLU A 198 -11.71 1.30 -18.54
CA GLU A 198 -11.09 0.91 -17.28
C GLU A 198 -11.69 -0.42 -16.78
N ILE A 199 -10.82 -1.37 -16.50
CA ILE A 199 -11.16 -2.73 -16.05
C ILE A 199 -10.36 -3.01 -14.78
N GLU A 200 -11.05 -3.43 -13.73
CA GLU A 200 -10.47 -3.83 -12.45
C GLU A 200 -10.62 -5.35 -12.27
N CYS A 201 -9.58 -6.03 -11.78
CA CYS A 201 -9.58 -7.47 -11.57
C CYS A 201 -9.01 -7.80 -10.18
N ALA A 202 -9.77 -8.54 -9.38
CA ALA A 202 -9.34 -9.04 -8.08
C ALA A 202 -8.54 -10.34 -8.27
N VAL A 203 -7.32 -10.35 -7.73
CA VAL A 203 -6.43 -11.51 -7.70
C VAL A 203 -6.23 -11.93 -6.25
N LEU A 204 -6.52 -13.20 -5.94
CA LEU A 204 -6.25 -13.78 -4.64
C LEU A 204 -5.33 -14.98 -4.82
N VAL A 205 -4.18 -14.95 -4.14
CA VAL A 205 -3.23 -16.05 -4.17
C VAL A 205 -3.42 -16.90 -2.93
N THR A 206 -3.90 -18.13 -3.12
CA THR A 206 -3.80 -19.16 -2.09
C THR A 206 -2.44 -19.82 -2.23
N THR A 207 -1.44 -19.35 -1.48
CA THR A 207 -0.20 -20.11 -1.38
C THR A 207 -0.46 -21.23 -0.39
N THR A 208 -0.41 -22.49 -0.80
CA THR A 208 -0.14 -23.60 0.12
C THR A 208 1.30 -23.49 0.59
N ARG A 209 1.61 -22.48 1.41
CA ARG A 209 2.91 -22.36 2.06
C ARG A 209 2.98 -23.47 3.10
N ARG A 210 3.74 -24.52 2.80
CA ARG A 210 4.28 -25.41 3.83
C ARG A 210 5.03 -24.52 4.84
N PRO A 211 4.89 -24.72 6.16
CA PRO A 211 5.63 -23.95 7.14
C PRO A 211 7.11 -23.93 6.76
N ALA A 212 7.78 -22.78 6.95
CA ALA A 212 9.22 -22.67 6.75
C ALA A 212 9.89 -23.88 7.43
N PRO A 213 10.79 -24.60 6.76
CA PRO A 213 11.45 -25.72 7.41
C PRO A 213 12.15 -25.16 8.64
N ALA A 214 11.72 -25.59 9.83
CA ALA A 214 12.59 -25.59 10.98
C ALA A 214 13.88 -26.26 10.52
N VAL A 215 15.04 -25.63 10.75
CA VAL A 215 16.34 -26.15 10.32
C VAL A 215 16.50 -27.58 10.82
N LYS A 216 16.16 -28.54 9.95
CA LYS A 216 16.51 -29.96 10.03
C LYS A 216 16.67 -30.50 8.62
N SER A 217 17.75 -31.24 8.50
CA SER A 217 18.42 -31.79 7.32
C SER A 217 17.52 -32.54 6.32
N SER A 218 17.89 -32.38 5.05
CA SER A 218 17.71 -33.30 3.90
C SER A 218 16.29 -33.68 3.46
N SER A 219 15.85 -33.13 2.33
CA SER A 219 15.51 -33.89 1.11
C SER A 219 14.96 -32.95 0.03
N THR A 220 15.44 -33.12 -1.19
CA THR A 220 15.04 -32.39 -2.40
C THR A 220 13.68 -32.89 -2.89
N ALA A 221 12.73 -31.97 -3.07
CA ALA A 221 11.51 -32.19 -3.83
C ALA A 221 11.35 -31.05 -4.85
N SER A 222 11.17 -31.40 -6.12
CA SER A 222 10.92 -30.48 -7.23
C SER A 222 9.53 -29.83 -7.10
N PHE A 223 9.45 -28.52 -7.32
CA PHE A 223 8.22 -27.73 -7.19
C PHE A 223 7.64 -27.33 -8.55
N THR A 224 6.32 -27.48 -8.70
CA THR A 224 5.51 -26.83 -9.73
C THR A 224 4.90 -25.54 -9.16
N PRO A 225 4.96 -24.38 -9.85
CA PRO A 225 4.32 -23.15 -9.40
C PRO A 225 2.79 -23.32 -9.40
N THR A 226 2.13 -22.98 -8.29
CA THR A 226 0.67 -22.89 -8.23
C THR A 226 0.17 -21.66 -8.98
N THR A 227 -0.84 -21.82 -9.84
CA THR A 227 -1.46 -20.73 -10.60
C THR A 227 -2.29 -19.84 -9.68
N PRO A 228 -2.14 -18.50 -9.70
CA PRO A 228 -3.05 -17.61 -8.99
C PRO A 228 -4.48 -17.75 -9.52
N SER A 229 -5.47 -17.75 -8.63
CA SER A 229 -6.89 -17.78 -9.01
C SER A 229 -7.45 -16.37 -9.12
N ILE A 230 -8.08 -16.04 -10.25
CA ILE A 230 -8.84 -14.79 -10.45
C ILE A 230 -10.25 -15.00 -9.91
N SER A 231 -10.72 -14.14 -9.00
CA SER A 231 -12.02 -14.31 -8.34
C SER A 231 -13.11 -13.36 -8.85
N THR A 232 -12.78 -12.17 -9.38
CA THR A 232 -13.79 -11.23 -9.89
C THR A 232 -13.18 -10.21 -10.87
N ILE A 233 -13.91 -9.84 -11.93
CA ILE A 233 -13.58 -8.72 -12.84
C ILE A 233 -14.75 -7.74 -12.85
N ARG A 234 -14.48 -6.43 -12.66
CA ARG A 234 -15.45 -5.33 -12.81
C ARG A 234 -15.00 -4.38 -13.91
N ALA A 235 -15.93 -3.96 -14.76
CA ALA A 235 -15.72 -2.95 -15.79
C ALA A 235 -16.64 -1.75 -15.54
N ARG A 236 -16.09 -0.53 -15.56
CA ARG A 236 -16.90 0.70 -15.54
C ARG A 236 -16.91 1.33 -16.94
N ARG A 237 -18.04 1.91 -17.35
CA ARG A 237 -18.16 2.78 -18.53
C ARG A 237 -18.15 4.23 -18.04
N TRP A 238 -17.32 5.06 -18.65
CA TRP A 238 -17.37 6.52 -18.53
C TRP A 238 -17.79 7.10 -19.88
#